data_AF-A0A183B6T7-F1
#
_entry.id   AF-A0A183B6T7-F1
#
_cell.length_a   1.000
_cell.length_b   1.000
_cell.length_c   1.000
_cell.angle_alpha   90.00
_cell.angle_beta   90.00
_cell.angle_gamma   90.00
#
_symmetry.space_group_name_H-M   'P 1'
#
loop_
_entity.id
_entity.type
_entity.pdbx_description
1 polymer ?
#
loop_
_entity_poly.entity_id
_entity_poly.type
_entity_poly.pdbx_seq_one_letter_code
_entity_poly.pdbx_strand_id
1 'polypeptide(L)'
;MVTIHWDSFGSKSVPRYLSAVNNRFHSFSIVFAFIWDCRTLCVLEEMKPTAVLHAMNRFLPRFFSCLECAYHFALNSAPTKIPTNRAWPKTSDFVDYKPLDTLPPVPITCDDQILWLNAAHNGVNKRLERQPTEDPQAPKVEYPPRSICESCWSKTSDQWELGKTPETKAALVEFLKRHYTSGNWVLNDISPDFITPAE
;
A
#
# COMPACT_ATOMS: atom_id res chain seq x y z
N MET A 1 19.89 0.05 16.30
CA MET A 1 19.65 0.10 14.85
C MET A 1 18.32 -0.61 14.62
N VAL A 2 17.22 0.12 14.48
CA VAL A 2 15.88 -0.49 14.38
C VAL A 2 15.63 -0.82 12.92
N THR A 3 15.81 -2.09 12.57
CA THR A 3 15.40 -2.64 11.27
C THR A 3 13.91 -2.90 11.34
N ILE A 4 13.10 -2.07 10.68
CA ILE A 4 11.69 -2.38 10.48
C ILE A 4 11.62 -3.59 9.54
N HIS A 5 11.33 -4.74 10.11
CA HIS A 5 11.08 -5.98 9.38
C HIS A 5 9.67 -5.90 8.79
N TRP A 6 9.60 -5.96 7.47
CA TRP A 6 8.34 -5.99 6.73
C TRP A 6 7.93 -7.44 6.58
N ASP A 7 7.37 -8.03 7.64
CA ASP A 7 6.84 -9.38 7.55
C ASP A 7 5.72 -9.41 6.51
N SER A 8 5.81 -10.38 5.61
CA SER A 8 4.80 -10.65 4.61
C SER A 8 3.60 -11.28 5.32
N PHE A 9 2.67 -10.46 5.81
CA PHE A 9 1.38 -10.98 6.24
C PHE A 9 0.59 -11.43 5.00
N GLY A 10 0.66 -12.73 4.72
CA GLY A 10 -0.24 -13.36 3.76
C GLY A 10 -1.69 -13.30 4.27
N SER A 11 -2.62 -12.97 3.38
CA SER A 11 -4.05 -13.10 3.64
C SER A 11 -4.51 -14.53 3.32
N LYS A 12 -5.34 -15.14 4.17
CA LYS A 12 -5.97 -16.46 3.89
C LYS A 12 -6.73 -16.51 2.56
N SER A 13 -7.14 -15.35 2.03
CA SER A 13 -7.93 -15.21 0.80
C SER A 13 -7.12 -15.22 -0.51
N VAL A 14 -5.78 -15.19 -0.43
CA VAL A 14 -4.90 -15.25 -1.61
C VAL A 14 -3.86 -16.36 -1.35
N PRO A 15 -3.75 -17.38 -2.23
CA PRO A 15 -2.74 -18.40 -2.08
C PRO A 15 -1.35 -17.76 -1.98
N ARG A 16 -0.55 -18.18 -0.98
CA ARG A 16 0.86 -17.81 -0.85
C ARG A 16 1.59 -18.12 -2.16
N TYR A 17 1.84 -17.11 -2.97
CA TYR A 17 3.01 -17.13 -3.84
C TYR A 17 4.21 -16.86 -2.92
N LEU A 18 4.88 -17.94 -2.56
CA LEU A 18 6.11 -17.98 -1.77
C LEU A 18 7.10 -16.88 -2.20
N SER A 19 7.59 -16.07 -1.27
CA SER A 19 9.01 -15.68 -1.27
C SER A 19 9.50 -15.22 0.12
N ALA A 20 9.59 -16.17 1.05
CA ALA A 20 10.41 -16.01 2.27
C ALA A 20 11.91 -16.26 2.00
N VAL A 21 12.33 -16.42 0.74
CA VAL A 21 13.70 -16.82 0.38
C VAL A 21 14.23 -15.92 -0.73
N ASN A 22 14.62 -14.70 -0.37
CA ASN A 22 15.62 -13.83 -1.01
C ASN A 22 15.25 -12.35 -0.84
N ASN A 23 15.55 -11.72 0.32
CA ASN A 23 15.80 -10.27 0.48
C ASN A 23 14.95 -9.23 -0.33
N ARG A 24 13.75 -9.57 -0.78
CA ARG A 24 12.93 -8.77 -1.70
C ARG A 24 11.54 -8.69 -1.11
N PHE A 25 11.41 -7.71 -0.23
CA PHE A 25 10.18 -7.42 0.51
C PHE A 25 9.07 -7.00 -0.45
N HIS A 26 7.94 -7.69 -0.35
CA HIS A 26 6.71 -7.27 -0.98
C HIS A 26 6.18 -5.99 -0.34
N SER A 27 5.79 -5.01 -1.17
CA SER A 27 5.27 -3.70 -0.75
C SER A 27 3.89 -3.74 -0.04
N PHE A 28 3.42 -4.92 0.35
CA PHE A 28 2.12 -5.13 0.98
C PHE A 28 2.09 -4.75 2.46
N SER A 29 3.20 -4.90 3.19
CA SER A 29 3.22 -4.76 4.66
C SER A 29 2.94 -3.32 5.16
N ILE A 30 3.33 -2.29 4.38
CA ILE A 30 3.03 -0.88 4.68
C ILE A 30 1.54 -0.60 4.55
N VAL A 31 0.98 -0.93 3.38
CA VAL A 31 -0.43 -0.65 3.06
C VAL A 31 -1.35 -1.46 3.98
N PHE A 32 -0.95 -2.69 4.33
CA PHE A 32 -1.60 -3.52 5.33
C PHE A 32 -1.68 -2.86 6.71
N ALA A 33 -0.53 -2.42 7.25
CA ALA A 33 -0.49 -1.78 8.57
C ALA A 33 -1.36 -0.52 8.61
N PHE A 34 -1.30 0.28 7.55
CA PHE A 34 -2.06 1.53 7.46
C PHE A 34 -3.55 1.32 7.22
N ILE A 35 -3.98 0.31 6.46
CA ILE A 35 -5.40 -0.01 6.32
C ILE A 35 -5.96 -0.64 7.61
N TRP A 36 -5.17 -1.46 8.31
CA TRP A 36 -5.54 -1.97 9.63
C TRP A 36 -5.69 -0.84 10.66
N ASP A 37 -4.74 0.08 10.70
CA ASP A 37 -4.79 1.26 11.56
C ASP A 37 -5.97 2.16 11.19
N CYS A 38 -6.20 2.44 9.91
CA CYS A 38 -7.39 3.15 9.47
C CYS A 38 -8.66 2.42 9.93
N ARG A 39 -8.79 1.10 9.80
CA ARG A 39 -9.98 0.38 10.27
C ARG A 39 -10.14 0.51 11.79
N THR A 40 -9.09 0.25 12.57
CA THR A 40 -9.18 0.18 14.03
C THR A 40 -9.38 1.57 14.65
N LEU A 41 -8.68 2.57 14.12
CA LEU A 41 -8.70 3.92 14.64
C LEU A 41 -9.85 4.77 14.07
N CYS A 42 -10.38 4.45 12.88
CA CYS A 42 -11.59 5.10 12.37
C CYS A 42 -12.88 4.59 13.03
N VAL A 43 -12.87 3.38 13.61
CA VAL A 43 -13.97 2.91 14.47
C VAL A 43 -14.05 3.71 15.76
N LEU A 44 -12.99 4.43 16.15
CA LEU A 44 -12.93 5.22 17.37
C LEU A 44 -13.31 6.70 17.19
N GLU A 45 -13.78 7.15 16.02
CA GLU A 45 -14.18 8.56 15.70
C GLU A 45 -13.14 9.67 15.97
N GLU A 46 -12.00 9.39 16.61
CA GLU A 46 -11.05 10.40 17.05
C GLU A 46 -9.97 10.75 16.01
N MET A 47 -9.76 9.92 14.99
CA MET A 47 -8.73 10.19 13.98
C MET A 47 -9.25 11.00 12.81
N LYS A 48 -8.51 12.07 12.50
CA LYS A 48 -8.68 12.80 11.25
C LYS A 48 -8.48 11.83 10.06
N PRO A 49 -9.34 11.87 9.03
CA PRO A 49 -9.20 11.10 7.78
C PRO A 49 -7.87 11.28 7.04
N THR A 50 -7.05 12.25 7.43
CA THR A 50 -5.71 12.49 6.88
C THR A 50 -4.59 12.07 7.81
N ALA A 51 -4.86 11.58 9.02
CA ALA A 51 -3.85 11.30 10.05
C ALA A 51 -2.81 10.28 9.59
N VAL A 52 -3.25 9.14 9.03
CA VAL A 52 -2.37 8.11 8.49
C VAL A 52 -1.54 8.64 7.30
N LEU A 53 -2.18 9.29 6.34
CA LEU A 53 -1.50 9.94 5.21
C LEU A 53 -0.43 10.94 5.70
N HIS A 54 -0.77 11.74 6.69
CA HIS A 54 0.12 12.72 7.29
C HIS A 54 1.32 12.07 8.00
N ALA A 55 1.08 10.98 8.72
CA ALA A 55 2.13 10.18 9.35
C ALA A 55 3.06 9.57 8.29
N MET A 56 2.52 8.95 7.24
CA MET A 56 3.29 8.37 6.13
C MET A 56 4.16 9.42 5.42
N ASN A 57 3.58 10.57 5.07
CA ASN A 57 4.28 11.68 4.42
C ASN A 57 5.43 12.24 5.25
N ARG A 58 5.41 12.02 6.57
CA ARG A 58 6.51 12.41 7.44
C ARG A 58 7.51 11.30 7.68
N PHE A 59 7.02 10.09 7.89
CA PHE A 59 7.82 8.95 8.27
C PHE A 59 8.65 8.42 7.10
N LEU A 60 7.99 8.09 5.98
CA LEU A 60 8.66 7.41 4.86
C LEU A 60 9.81 8.24 4.28
N PRO A 61 9.66 9.56 4.01
CA PRO A 61 10.77 10.36 3.52
C PRO A 61 11.95 10.51 4.49
N ARG A 62 11.74 10.32 5.80
CA ARG A 62 12.77 10.52 6.84
C ARG A 62 13.46 9.24 7.27
N PHE A 63 12.74 8.12 7.30
CA PHE A 63 13.18 6.90 7.96
C PHE A 63 13.22 5.68 7.04
N PHE A 64 12.54 5.71 5.89
CA PHE A 64 12.57 4.57 4.97
C PHE A 64 13.98 4.36 4.40
N SER A 65 14.47 3.12 4.44
CA SER A 65 15.87 2.80 4.08
C SER A 65 16.14 2.96 2.59
N CYS A 66 15.19 2.58 1.74
CA CYS A 66 15.28 2.79 0.31
C CYS A 66 15.08 4.27 -0.03
N LEU A 67 16.16 4.97 -0.33
CA LEU A 67 16.18 6.40 -0.62
C LEU A 67 15.38 6.74 -1.90
N GLU A 68 15.53 5.94 -2.96
CA GLU A 68 14.77 6.08 -4.20
C GLU A 68 13.27 5.88 -3.96
N CYS A 69 12.90 4.85 -3.20
CA CYS A 69 11.51 4.57 -2.86
C CYS A 69 10.90 5.71 -2.05
N ALA A 70 11.65 6.24 -1.07
CA ALA A 70 11.24 7.36 -0.24
C ALA A 70 11.06 8.64 -1.08
N TYR A 71 11.95 8.88 -2.05
CA TYR A 71 11.88 10.00 -2.99
C TYR A 71 10.63 9.91 -3.85
N HIS A 72 10.40 8.76 -4.47
CA HIS A 72 9.22 8.50 -5.29
C HIS A 72 7.92 8.57 -4.48
N PHE A 73 7.89 8.08 -3.24
CA PHE A 73 6.74 8.24 -2.36
C PHE A 73 6.47 9.72 -2.07
N ALA A 74 7.50 10.51 -1.75
CA ALA A 74 7.36 11.93 -1.48
C ALA A 74 6.84 12.72 -2.71
N LEU A 75 7.22 12.32 -3.92
CA LEU A 75 6.68 12.90 -5.16
C LEU A 75 5.23 12.49 -5.43
N ASN A 76 4.83 11.28 -5.02
CA ASN A 76 3.49 10.74 -5.25
C ASN A 76 2.54 10.90 -4.05
N SER A 77 2.90 11.77 -3.11
CA SER A 77 2.06 12.13 -1.97
C SER A 77 1.97 13.65 -1.88
N ALA A 78 0.80 14.16 -1.47
CA ALA A 78 0.44 15.59 -1.40
C ALA A 78 1.57 16.47 -0.81
N PRO A 79 1.59 17.80 -1.08
CA PRO A 79 2.80 18.63 -1.20
C PRO A 79 3.52 18.83 0.13
N THR A 80 4.20 17.80 0.60
CA THR A 80 5.09 17.89 1.74
C THR A 80 6.47 18.19 1.19
N LYS A 81 7.14 19.19 1.78
CA LYS A 81 8.53 19.49 1.43
C LYS A 81 9.35 18.23 1.68
N ILE A 82 10.01 17.75 0.62
CA ILE A 82 11.02 16.70 0.71
C ILE A 82 12.00 17.11 1.82
N PRO A 83 12.24 16.27 2.85
CA PRO A 83 13.11 16.62 3.96
C PRO A 83 14.51 17.02 3.49
N THR A 84 15.11 18.08 4.00
CA THR A 84 16.45 18.52 3.56
C THR A 84 17.60 17.75 4.23
N ASN A 85 17.30 16.90 5.22
CA ASN A 85 18.28 16.17 6.03
C ASN A 85 18.76 14.84 5.42
N ARG A 86 18.51 14.62 4.12
CA ARG A 86 18.99 13.46 3.37
C ARG A 86 19.59 13.94 2.05
N ALA A 87 20.68 13.30 1.63
CA ALA A 87 21.16 13.43 0.27
C ALA A 87 20.18 12.71 -0.66
N TRP A 88 19.37 13.45 -1.41
CA TRP A 88 18.39 12.87 -2.33
C TRP A 88 19.01 12.56 -3.70
N PRO A 89 18.52 11.54 -4.40
CA PRO A 89 18.86 11.31 -5.80
C PRO A 89 18.38 12.50 -6.64
N LYS A 90 19.06 12.79 -7.75
CA LYS A 90 18.61 13.84 -8.66
C LYS A 90 17.50 13.29 -9.53
N THR A 91 16.52 14.12 -9.88
CA THR A 91 15.43 13.70 -10.78
C THR A 91 15.98 13.22 -12.14
N SER A 92 17.10 13.79 -12.59
CA SER A 92 17.84 13.37 -13.79
C SER A 92 18.34 11.93 -13.75
N ASP A 93 18.47 11.35 -12.56
CA ASP A 93 18.97 9.98 -12.38
C ASP A 93 17.87 8.96 -12.73
N PHE A 94 16.62 9.40 -12.91
CA PHE A 94 15.47 8.56 -13.22
C PHE A 94 14.90 8.86 -14.62
N VAL A 95 15.49 8.24 -15.64
CA VAL A 95 15.14 8.48 -17.05
C VAL A 95 13.73 7.96 -17.40
N ASP A 96 13.29 6.89 -16.74
CA ASP A 96 12.00 6.23 -17.01
C ASP A 96 10.93 6.50 -15.94
N TYR A 97 11.21 7.42 -15.00
CA TYR A 97 10.27 7.72 -13.93
C TYR A 97 9.28 8.81 -14.33
N LYS A 98 8.00 8.46 -14.29
CA LYS A 98 6.89 9.40 -14.35
C LYS A 98 6.16 9.42 -13.00
N PRO A 99 6.04 10.58 -12.33
CA PRO A 99 5.09 10.73 -11.23
C PRO A 99 3.67 10.38 -11.67
N LEU A 100 2.80 10.04 -10.74
CA LEU A 100 1.38 9.86 -11.03
C LEU A 100 0.83 11.17 -11.63
N ASP A 101 0.26 11.06 -12.84
CA ASP A 101 -0.32 12.19 -13.58
C ASP A 101 -1.44 12.89 -12.79
N THR A 102 -2.11 12.16 -11.91
CA THR A 102 -3.13 12.69 -11.02
C THR A 102 -3.08 11.93 -9.70
N LEU A 103 -2.83 12.66 -8.61
CA LEU A 103 -2.94 12.10 -7.27
C LEU A 103 -4.43 11.92 -6.90
N PRO A 104 -4.77 10.85 -6.15
CA PRO A 104 -6.11 10.73 -5.59
C PRO A 104 -6.44 11.93 -4.69
N PRO A 105 -7.73 12.36 -4.66
CA PRO A 105 -8.15 13.52 -3.88
C PRO A 105 -7.84 13.35 -2.40
N VAL A 106 -7.62 14.46 -1.69
CA VAL A 106 -7.35 14.44 -0.25
C VAL A 106 -8.51 13.74 0.47
N PRO A 107 -8.24 12.73 1.33
CA PRO A 107 -9.29 12.01 2.05
C PRO A 107 -10.14 12.93 2.93
N ILE A 108 -11.47 12.81 2.80
CA ILE A 108 -12.46 13.54 3.63
C ILE A 108 -13.06 12.59 4.67
N THR A 109 -13.12 11.30 4.37
CA THR A 109 -13.56 10.23 5.27
C THR A 109 -12.48 9.16 5.43
N CYS A 110 -12.64 8.32 6.43
CA CYS A 110 -11.78 7.14 6.61
C CYS A 110 -11.81 6.18 5.42
N ASP A 111 -12.96 6.06 4.76
CA ASP A 111 -13.10 5.21 3.58
C ASP A 111 -12.38 5.83 2.39
N ASP A 112 -12.41 7.16 2.25
CA ASP A 112 -11.59 7.87 1.27
C ASP A 112 -10.09 7.65 1.54
N GLN A 113 -9.68 7.54 2.80
CA GLN A 113 -8.28 7.27 3.14
C GLN A 113 -7.85 5.87 2.72
N ILE A 114 -8.70 4.87 2.92
CA ILE A 114 -8.47 3.50 2.44
C ILE A 114 -8.36 3.49 0.92
N LEU A 115 -9.28 4.18 0.22
CA LEU A 115 -9.26 4.29 -1.23
C LEU A 115 -8.03 5.05 -1.74
N TRP A 116 -7.61 6.11 -1.05
CA TRP A 116 -6.40 6.88 -1.37
C TRP A 116 -5.15 6.00 -1.28
N LEU A 117 -5.02 5.22 -0.21
CA LEU A 117 -3.90 4.29 -0.02
C LEU A 117 -3.86 3.23 -1.12
N ASN A 118 -5.02 2.67 -1.46
CA ASN A 118 -5.11 1.70 -2.56
C ASN A 118 -4.72 2.33 -3.91
N ALA A 119 -5.28 3.49 -4.24
CA ALA A 119 -4.98 4.17 -5.50
C ALA A 119 -3.49 4.55 -5.61
N ALA A 120 -2.87 5.05 -4.53
CA ALA A 120 -1.44 5.32 -4.48
C ALA A 120 -0.61 4.04 -4.68
N HIS A 121 -1.00 2.93 -4.03
CA HIS A 121 -0.34 1.64 -4.19
C HIS A 121 -0.45 1.10 -5.63
N ASN A 122 -1.63 1.16 -6.24
CA ASN A 122 -1.83 0.74 -7.63
C ASN A 122 -1.09 1.62 -8.62
N GLY A 123 -0.94 2.91 -8.32
CA GLY A 123 -0.05 3.80 -9.07
C GLY A 123 1.40 3.32 -9.07
N VAL A 124 1.91 2.87 -7.91
CA VAL A 124 3.24 2.27 -7.80
C VAL A 124 3.31 0.92 -8.53
N ASN A 125 2.29 0.06 -8.40
CA ASN A 125 2.24 -1.23 -9.09
C ASN A 125 2.31 -1.04 -10.62
N LYS A 126 1.51 -0.14 -11.17
CA LYS A 126 1.50 0.17 -12.61
C LYS A 126 2.87 0.64 -13.11
N ARG A 127 3.59 1.43 -12.30
CA ARG A 127 4.94 1.89 -12.65
C ARG A 127 5.97 0.75 -12.61
N LEU A 128 5.84 -0.16 -11.65
CA LEU A 128 6.79 -1.24 -11.42
C LEU A 128 6.49 -2.50 -12.25
N GLU A 129 5.32 -2.59 -12.88
CA GLU A 129 4.95 -3.69 -13.77
C GLU A 129 6.02 -3.87 -14.87
N ARG A 130 6.51 -5.10 -15.02
CA ARG A 130 7.51 -5.53 -16.03
C ARG A 130 8.86 -4.83 -15.94
N GLN A 131 9.16 -4.16 -14.84
CA GLN A 131 10.48 -3.59 -14.61
C GLN A 131 11.49 -4.69 -14.24
N PRO A 132 12.80 -4.54 -14.55
CA PRO A 132 13.82 -5.54 -14.19
C PRO A 132 13.96 -5.81 -12.68
N THR A 133 13.45 -4.90 -11.85
CA THR A 133 13.42 -5.01 -10.39
C THR A 133 12.21 -5.77 -9.86
N GLU A 134 11.23 -6.07 -10.71
CA GLU A 134 10.04 -6.86 -10.38
C GLU A 134 10.41 -8.30 -10.01
N ASP A 135 9.73 -8.84 -9.01
CA ASP A 135 9.84 -10.27 -8.67
C ASP A 135 9.01 -11.09 -9.67
N PRO A 136 9.61 -11.99 -10.45
CA PRO A 136 8.86 -12.84 -11.39
C PRO A 136 7.79 -13.71 -10.73
N GLN A 137 7.92 -14.03 -9.44
CA GLN A 137 6.94 -14.81 -8.68
C GLN A 137 5.80 -13.96 -8.12
N ALA A 138 5.95 -12.63 -8.11
CA ALA A 138 4.93 -11.69 -7.66
C ALA A 138 4.79 -10.49 -8.63
N PRO A 139 4.29 -10.74 -9.86
CA PRO A 139 4.03 -9.69 -10.83
C PRO A 139 3.12 -8.60 -10.25
N LYS A 140 3.44 -7.34 -10.54
CA LYS A 140 2.64 -6.18 -10.16
C LYS A 140 1.40 -6.13 -11.05
N VAL A 141 0.25 -6.05 -10.39
CA VAL A 141 -1.05 -5.89 -11.04
C VAL A 141 -1.85 -4.81 -10.31
N GLU A 142 -2.88 -4.30 -10.96
CA GLU A 142 -3.87 -3.47 -10.28
C GLU A 142 -4.63 -4.32 -9.25
N TYR A 143 -4.63 -3.88 -8.00
CA TYR A 143 -5.14 -4.61 -6.85
C TYR A 143 -6.44 -4.00 -6.30
N PRO A 144 -7.45 -4.80 -5.93
CA PRO A 144 -7.53 -6.25 -6.16
C PRO A 144 -7.79 -6.56 -7.64
N PRO A 145 -7.18 -7.61 -8.22
CA PRO A 145 -7.57 -8.08 -9.54
C PRO A 145 -9.03 -8.55 -9.54
N ARG A 146 -9.68 -8.50 -10.71
CA ARG A 146 -11.08 -8.94 -10.87
C ARG A 146 -11.34 -10.36 -10.38
N SER A 147 -10.35 -11.24 -10.44
CA SER A 147 -10.45 -12.64 -10.00
C SER A 147 -10.71 -12.79 -8.50
N ILE A 148 -10.34 -11.82 -7.66
CA ILE A 148 -10.54 -11.87 -6.21
C ILE A 148 -11.57 -10.86 -5.70
N CYS A 149 -11.97 -9.90 -6.53
CA CYS A 149 -13.10 -9.02 -6.24
C CYS A 149 -13.74 -8.54 -7.54
N GLU A 150 -14.69 -9.30 -8.09
CA GLU A 150 -15.37 -8.89 -9.32
C GLU A 150 -16.26 -7.64 -9.11
N SER A 151 -16.92 -7.55 -7.96
CA SER A 151 -17.78 -6.41 -7.59
C SER A 151 -17.03 -5.09 -7.40
N CYS A 152 -15.70 -5.13 -7.26
CA CYS A 152 -14.87 -3.94 -7.17
C CYS A 152 -14.70 -3.21 -8.53
N TRP A 153 -15.11 -3.83 -9.64
CA TRP A 153 -14.82 -3.34 -10.98
C TRP A 153 -16.10 -3.06 -11.77
N SER A 154 -16.07 -2.00 -12.58
CA SER A 154 -17.11 -1.70 -13.57
C SER A 154 -16.54 -1.79 -14.98
N LYS A 155 -17.35 -2.27 -15.92
CA LYS A 155 -17.01 -2.25 -17.34
C LYS A 155 -17.48 -0.92 -17.95
N THR A 156 -16.55 -0.09 -18.41
CA THR A 156 -16.84 1.14 -19.14
C THR A 156 -16.39 0.95 -20.59
N SER A 157 -17.35 0.95 -21.51
CA SER A 157 -17.11 0.63 -22.93
C SER A 157 -16.39 -0.73 -23.06
N ASP A 158 -15.08 -0.71 -23.33
CA ASP A 158 -14.23 -1.90 -23.52
C ASP A 158 -13.14 -2.05 -22.44
N GLN A 159 -13.17 -1.25 -21.37
CA GLN A 159 -12.15 -1.29 -20.32
C GLN A 159 -12.79 -1.59 -18.96
N TRP A 160 -12.07 -2.35 -18.15
CA TRP A 160 -12.42 -2.58 -16.76
C TRP A 160 -11.77 -1.49 -15.91
N GLU A 161 -12.56 -0.82 -15.10
CA GLU A 161 -12.09 0.25 -14.21
C GLU A 161 -12.41 -0.14 -12.75
N LEU A 162 -11.38 -0.10 -11.90
CA LEU A 162 -11.49 -0.38 -10.47
C LEU A 162 -12.14 0.80 -9.75
N GLY A 163 -13.20 0.55 -8.97
CA GLY A 163 -13.81 1.56 -8.10
C GLY A 163 -14.28 2.83 -8.83
N LYS A 164 -14.82 2.70 -10.04
CA LYS A 164 -15.26 3.86 -10.85
C LYS A 164 -16.59 4.44 -10.38
N THR A 165 -17.56 3.56 -10.13
CA THR A 165 -18.93 3.91 -9.74
C THR A 165 -19.10 3.93 -8.21
N PRO A 166 -20.14 4.58 -7.67
CA PRO A 166 -20.42 4.53 -6.23
C PRO A 166 -20.51 3.09 -5.67
N GLU A 167 -21.13 2.18 -6.42
CA GLU A 167 -21.33 0.79 -6.02
C GLU A 167 -20.02 0.02 -5.98
N THR A 168 -19.20 0.17 -7.03
CA THR A 168 -17.89 -0.49 -7.13
C THR A 168 -16.89 0.08 -6.13
N LYS A 169 -16.96 1.38 -5.81
CA LYS A 169 -16.20 1.99 -4.70
C LYS A 169 -16.59 1.41 -3.35
N ALA A 170 -17.88 1.29 -3.06
CA ALA A 170 -18.35 0.71 -1.81
C ALA A 170 -17.89 -0.75 -1.66
N ALA A 171 -18.03 -1.55 -2.72
CA ALA A 171 -17.55 -2.93 -2.76
C ALA A 171 -16.03 -3.01 -2.54
N LEU A 172 -15.26 -2.09 -3.13
CA LEU A 172 -13.82 -2.02 -2.95
C LEU A 172 -13.42 -1.71 -1.51
N VAL A 173 -14.05 -0.71 -0.89
CA VAL A 173 -13.81 -0.39 0.53
C VAL A 173 -14.12 -1.59 1.41
N GLU A 174 -15.25 -2.25 1.19
CA GLU A 174 -15.65 -3.42 1.97
C GLU A 174 -14.67 -4.59 1.78
N PHE A 175 -14.23 -4.83 0.55
CA PHE A 175 -13.20 -5.82 0.24
C PHE A 175 -11.91 -5.52 1.00
N LEU A 176 -11.39 -4.29 0.91
CA LEU A 176 -10.13 -3.90 1.57
C LEU A 176 -10.26 -4.02 3.09
N LYS A 177 -11.32 -3.48 3.68
CA LYS A 177 -11.60 -3.60 5.13
C LYS A 177 -11.58 -5.05 5.59
N ARG A 178 -12.24 -5.95 4.85
CA ARG A 178 -12.28 -7.40 5.16
C ARG A 178 -10.94 -8.06 4.96
N HIS A 179 -10.29 -7.83 3.81
CA HIS A 179 -9.03 -8.45 3.42
C HIS A 179 -7.92 -8.18 4.45
N TYR A 180 -7.86 -6.95 4.96
CA TYR A 180 -6.86 -6.52 5.93
C TYR A 180 -7.23 -6.79 7.40
N THR A 181 -8.30 -7.55 7.69
CA THR A 181 -8.65 -7.92 9.07
C THR A 181 -7.71 -8.98 9.67
N SER A 182 -7.59 -8.98 11.00
CA SER A 182 -6.84 -9.97 11.78
C SER A 182 -7.31 -11.40 11.56
N GLY A 183 -8.60 -11.61 11.28
CA GLY A 183 -9.14 -12.93 10.93
C GLY A 183 -8.52 -13.54 9.67
N ASN A 184 -8.00 -12.70 8.77
CA ASN A 184 -7.34 -13.10 7.54
C ASN A 184 -5.82 -13.23 7.66
N TRP A 185 -5.24 -12.93 8.83
CA TRP A 185 -3.79 -13.06 9.03
C TRP A 185 -3.39 -14.55 9.08
N VAL A 186 -2.29 -14.87 8.42
CA VAL A 186 -1.64 -16.17 8.53
C VAL A 186 -0.46 -16.03 9.47
N LEU A 187 -0.63 -16.46 10.73
CA LEU A 187 0.38 -16.35 11.78
C LEU A 187 1.35 -17.54 11.83
N ASN A 188 1.09 -18.58 11.04
CA ASN A 188 1.83 -19.85 11.11
C ASN A 188 3.31 -19.74 10.69
N ASP A 189 3.69 -18.65 10.03
CA ASP A 189 5.07 -18.40 9.57
C ASP A 189 5.82 -17.41 10.48
N ILE A 190 5.18 -16.92 11.55
CA ILE A 190 5.80 -15.99 12.51
C ILE A 190 6.50 -16.83 13.57
N SER A 191 7.78 -16.53 13.84
CA SER A 191 8.53 -17.24 14.88
C SER A 191 7.76 -17.17 16.20
N PRO A 192 7.64 -18.29 16.95
CA PRO A 192 7.02 -18.31 18.28
C PRO A 192 7.58 -17.24 19.22
N ASP A 193 8.85 -16.87 19.04
CA ASP A 193 9.57 -15.85 19.83
C ASP A 193 8.95 -14.44 19.72
N PHE A 194 8.16 -14.17 18.67
CA PHE A 194 7.45 -12.89 18.49
C PHE A 194 5.98 -12.95 18.92
N ILE A 195 5.48 -14.14 19.31
CA ILE A 195 4.06 -14.37 19.65
C ILE A 195 3.87 -14.47 21.17
N THR A 196 4.94 -14.69 21.96
CA THR A 196 4.82 -14.74 23.41
C THR A 196 4.38 -13.38 23.96
N PRO A 197 3.30 -13.33 24.78
CA PRO A 197 2.98 -12.14 25.54
C PRO A 197 4.21 -11.74 26.37
N ALA A 198 4.57 -10.47 26.35
CA ALA A 198 5.50 -9.96 27.35
C ALA A 198 4.90 -10.24 28.74
N GLU A 199 5.63 -11.01 29.57
CA GLU A 199 5.31 -11.21 30.99
C GLU A 199 5.37 -9.89 31.78
#